data_AF-A0A8S3DXS9-F1
#
_entry.id   AF-A0A8S3DXS9-F1
#
_cell.length_a   1.000
_cell.length_b   1.000
_cell.length_c   1.000
_cell.angle_alpha   90.00
_cell.angle_beta   90.00
_cell.angle_gamma   90.00
#
_symmetry.space_group_name_H-M   'P 1'
#
loop_
_entity.id
_entity.type
_entity.pdbx_description
1 polymer ?
#
loop_
_entity_poly.entity_id
_entity_poly.type
_entity_poly.pdbx_seq_one_letter_code
_entity_poly.pdbx_strand_id
1 'polypeptide(L)'
;MEFLKNWLPDNSEQYPEVLALLSKPENDLWQYSAKILSFIDQEVELFSTVLSKNGQLEDLDKFKLLDECLANINGETYKIERLLVNRIHMQLMLRASEQGTPEQILTDNYIQFEENVRQLQGEQSNHNSISISLIAWIKYYIELYAVALKNQCSDEIMGTIDQFLTRDELPLSPTLKLFIIKQICELSNIKFDKLREKFSNRTVVWLRAILEKPQDQQTNQAQHNLILPTPLLVCEDEFKRISDILAYDKDIEHLRQLITNCTTNQTSSYCFLVWFIHYYSHFYTTNNALIDEKWIQLFTHELNQHICKCFDVIGSKLLISLCKNFSINSYFRLQPNMDTKEVHQRLVVLNIAVYLLSCKSLNHITYVGSLLFDDNRQMPNNYTERLQSSICLPGLLSSDIAITKMLYVRTQVKERLDRNEIVPDAKFVYKCSDACPYMFHFEGCGRPLELSKCPMCKTDIGATSYNKPIIRIPPQIQMPIE
;
A
#
# COMPACT_ATOMS: atom_id res chain seq x y z
N MET A 1 32.49 -9.93 16.72
CA MET A 1 32.58 -9.46 18.12
C MET A 1 33.95 -8.86 18.45
N GLU A 2 35.07 -9.46 18.00
CA GLU A 2 36.41 -8.87 18.21
C GLU A 2 36.58 -7.49 17.58
N PHE A 3 36.02 -7.25 16.38
CA PHE A 3 35.98 -5.93 15.75
C PHE A 3 35.46 -4.82 16.68
N LEU A 4 34.29 -5.04 17.32
CA LEU A 4 33.66 -4.04 18.20
C LEU A 4 34.33 -3.92 19.57
N LYS A 5 35.01 -4.98 20.02
CA LYS A 5 35.57 -5.07 21.38
C LYS A 5 37.03 -4.64 21.43
N ASN A 6 37.79 -4.89 20.36
CA ASN A 6 39.24 -4.74 20.35
C ASN A 6 39.71 -3.74 19.27
N TRP A 7 39.08 -3.69 18.10
CA TRP A 7 39.57 -2.82 17.01
C TRP A 7 38.97 -1.41 17.07
N LEU A 8 37.64 -1.33 17.25
CA LEU A 8 36.92 -0.06 17.24
C LEU A 8 37.39 0.93 18.33
N PRO A 9 37.62 0.51 19.60
CA PRO A 9 38.13 1.41 20.64
C PRO A 9 39.51 2.00 20.34
N ASP A 10 40.38 1.23 19.68
CA ASP A 10 41.77 1.63 19.39
C ASP A 10 41.89 2.44 18.08
N ASN A 11 40.82 2.53 17.27
CA ASN A 11 40.78 3.18 15.97
C ASN A 11 39.59 4.15 15.87
N SER A 12 39.33 4.87 16.95
CA SER A 12 38.11 5.64 17.10
C SER A 12 37.97 6.77 16.07
N GLU A 13 39.10 7.37 15.71
CA GLU A 13 39.25 8.38 14.65
C GLU A 13 38.90 7.84 13.24
N GLN A 14 38.91 6.52 13.04
CA GLN A 14 38.57 5.86 11.76
C GLN A 14 37.07 5.52 11.62
N TYR A 15 36.22 6.11 12.47
CA TYR A 15 34.78 5.90 12.39
C TYR A 15 34.12 6.13 11.01
N PRO A 16 34.63 7.02 10.11
CA PRO A 16 34.06 7.17 8.77
C PRO A 16 34.14 5.88 7.94
N GLU A 17 35.22 5.11 8.08
CA GLU A 17 35.39 3.84 7.37
C GLU A 17 34.39 2.79 7.86
N VAL A 18 34.08 2.82 9.16
CA VAL A 18 33.08 1.94 9.77
C VAL A 18 31.66 2.31 9.30
N LEU A 19 31.36 3.60 9.16
CA LEU A 19 30.10 4.07 8.56
C LEU A 19 29.99 3.64 7.09
N ALA A 20 31.08 3.71 6.33
CA ALA A 20 31.13 3.28 4.93
C ALA A 20 30.99 1.77 4.79
N LEU A 21 31.45 0.99 5.76
CA LEU A 21 31.22 -0.45 5.82
C LEU A 21 29.76 -0.77 6.17
N LEU A 22 29.16 -0.04 7.10
CA LEU A 22 27.76 -0.22 7.48
C LEU A 22 26.82 0.01 6.29
N SER A 23 27.06 1.04 5.48
CA SER A 23 26.16 1.37 4.37
C SER A 23 26.12 0.35 3.24
N LYS A 24 27.13 -0.52 3.11
CA LYS A 24 27.20 -1.54 2.06
C LYS A 24 26.14 -2.64 2.27
N PRO A 25 25.32 -2.98 1.26
CA PRO A 25 24.29 -4.00 1.38
C PRO A 25 24.82 -5.40 1.74
N GLU A 26 26.06 -5.69 1.35
CA GLU A 26 26.73 -6.98 1.51
C GLU A 26 27.20 -7.24 2.96
N ASN A 27 27.26 -6.19 3.79
CA ASN A 27 27.77 -6.29 5.15
C ASN A 27 26.62 -6.45 6.16
N ASP A 28 26.53 -7.61 6.81
CA ASP A 28 25.58 -7.85 7.92
C ASP A 28 26.10 -7.30 9.27
N LEU A 29 26.62 -6.08 9.23
CA LEU A 29 27.07 -5.33 10.41
C LEU A 29 25.90 -4.61 11.10
N TRP A 30 24.70 -4.67 10.50
CA TRP A 30 23.50 -4.00 10.99
C TRP A 30 23.02 -4.45 12.36
N GLN A 31 23.17 -5.74 12.67
CA GLN A 31 22.91 -6.30 14.00
C GLN A 31 23.70 -5.59 15.12
N TYR A 32 24.79 -4.89 14.77
CA TYR A 32 25.64 -4.14 15.70
C TYR A 32 25.51 -2.62 15.59
N SER A 33 24.60 -2.13 14.74
CA SER A 33 24.42 -0.70 14.45
C SER A 33 24.25 0.16 15.70
N ALA A 34 23.46 -0.28 16.68
CA ALA A 34 23.29 0.46 17.93
C ALA A 34 24.60 0.64 18.72
N LYS A 35 25.47 -0.38 18.75
CA LYS A 35 26.77 -0.30 19.42
C LYS A 35 27.74 0.59 18.64
N ILE A 36 27.78 0.43 17.32
CA ILE A 36 28.64 1.22 16.44
C ILE A 36 28.25 2.69 16.52
N LEU A 37 26.97 3.03 16.40
CA LEU A 37 26.49 4.41 16.49
C LEU A 37 26.72 5.01 17.87
N SER A 38 26.61 4.22 18.95
CA SER A 38 26.92 4.73 20.30
C SER A 38 28.41 5.04 20.47
N PHE A 39 29.28 4.27 19.80
CA PHE A 39 30.71 4.54 19.81
C PHE A 39 31.05 5.78 18.99
N ILE A 40 30.46 5.92 17.79
CA ILE A 40 30.60 7.12 16.95
C ILE A 40 30.13 8.36 17.71
N ASP A 41 29.02 8.24 18.42
CA ASP A 41 28.48 9.32 19.26
C ASP A 41 29.41 9.69 20.43
N GLN A 42 30.18 8.75 20.97
CA GLN A 42 31.19 9.04 22.01
C GLN A 42 32.36 9.86 21.45
N GLU A 43 32.80 9.57 20.23
CA GLU A 43 33.92 10.30 19.59
C GLU A 43 33.50 11.66 19.05
N VAL A 44 32.35 11.73 18.38
CA VAL A 44 31.84 12.96 17.79
C VAL A 44 31.15 13.84 18.83
N GLU A 45 30.72 13.26 19.96
CA GLU A 45 29.97 13.91 21.02
C GLU A 45 28.68 14.60 20.51
N LEU A 46 28.04 13.99 19.51
CA LEU A 46 26.89 14.59 18.84
C LEU A 46 25.69 14.69 19.79
N PHE A 47 25.37 13.62 20.51
CA PHE A 47 24.29 13.58 21.49
C PHE A 47 24.48 14.57 22.64
N SER A 48 25.68 14.62 23.24
CA SER A 48 25.94 15.56 24.34
C SER A 48 25.85 17.01 23.88
N THR A 49 26.27 17.30 22.63
CA THR A 49 26.08 18.62 22.02
C THR A 49 24.59 18.92 21.80
N VAL A 50 23.83 18.00 21.20
CA VAL A 50 22.37 18.14 21.01
C VAL A 50 21.66 18.40 22.33
N LEU A 51 22.03 17.67 23.38
CA LEU A 51 21.45 17.78 24.72
C LEU A 51 21.75 19.13 25.37
N SER A 52 23.01 19.59 25.29
CA SER A 52 23.45 20.83 25.97
C SER A 52 23.12 22.11 25.22
N LYS A 53 22.98 22.02 23.89
CA LYS A 53 22.72 23.15 22.99
C LYS A 53 21.32 23.13 22.39
N ASN A 54 20.42 22.31 22.93
CA ASN A 54 19.04 22.19 22.47
C ASN A 54 18.91 22.00 20.94
N GLY A 55 19.74 21.12 20.38
CA GLY A 55 19.74 20.82 18.96
C GLY A 55 20.53 21.78 18.07
N GLN A 56 21.07 22.90 18.60
CA GLN A 56 21.92 23.81 17.82
C GLN A 56 23.37 23.33 17.78
N LEU A 57 23.94 23.26 16.57
CA LEU A 57 25.37 22.99 16.37
C LEU A 57 26.05 24.27 15.88
N GLU A 58 26.92 24.84 16.72
CA GLU A 58 27.62 26.10 16.44
C GLU A 58 29.04 25.89 15.86
N ASP A 59 29.70 24.79 16.23
CA ASP A 59 31.06 24.44 15.80
C ASP A 59 31.02 23.41 14.66
N LEU A 60 30.91 23.90 13.42
CA LEU A 60 30.82 23.05 12.23
C LEU A 60 32.13 22.33 11.90
N ASP A 61 33.27 22.86 12.35
CA ASP A 61 34.57 22.24 12.08
C ASP A 61 34.70 20.91 12.82
N LYS A 62 34.10 20.79 14.02
CA LYS A 62 34.01 19.52 14.78
C LYS A 62 33.26 18.42 14.01
N PHE A 63 32.23 18.79 13.25
CA PHE A 63 31.34 17.83 12.56
C PHE A 63 31.67 17.64 11.08
N LYS A 64 32.65 18.38 10.55
CA LYS A 64 33.01 18.36 9.13
C LYS A 64 33.30 16.96 8.59
N LEU A 65 34.06 16.15 9.32
CA LEU A 65 34.38 14.77 8.92
C LEU A 65 33.13 13.87 8.87
N LEU A 66 32.17 14.09 9.77
CA LEU A 66 30.89 13.39 9.75
C LEU A 66 30.04 13.83 8.54
N ASP A 67 29.97 15.13 8.25
CA ASP A 67 29.24 15.66 7.09
C ASP A 67 29.80 15.13 5.77
N GLU A 68 31.12 15.19 5.59
CA GLU A 68 31.80 14.67 4.39
C GLU A 68 31.53 13.16 4.22
N CYS A 69 31.53 12.41 5.32
CA CYS A 69 31.24 10.99 5.33
C CYS A 69 29.78 10.71 4.92
N LEU A 70 28.82 11.42 5.51
CA LEU A 70 27.38 11.27 5.23
C LEU A 70 27.03 11.66 3.79
N ALA A 71 27.63 12.73 3.26
CA ALA A 71 27.44 13.16 1.88
C ALA A 71 27.84 12.07 0.86
N ASN A 72 28.88 11.28 1.17
CA ASN A 72 29.38 10.23 0.29
C ASN A 72 28.66 8.87 0.45
N ILE A 73 28.02 8.64 1.60
CA ILE A 73 27.52 7.32 1.99
C ILE A 73 26.00 7.21 1.89
N ASN A 74 25.27 8.32 2.04
CA ASN A 74 23.82 8.27 1.96
C ASN A 74 23.36 7.95 0.53
N GLY A 75 22.74 6.78 0.36
CA GLY A 75 21.90 6.51 -0.81
C GLY A 75 20.52 7.19 -0.68
N GLU A 76 19.62 6.95 -1.64
CA GLU A 76 18.28 7.57 -1.71
C GLU A 76 17.42 7.44 -0.44
N THR A 77 17.75 6.50 0.45
CA THR A 77 16.97 6.22 1.67
C THR A 77 17.47 6.94 2.93
N TYR A 78 18.59 7.68 2.84
CA TYR A 78 19.21 8.42 3.97
C TYR A 78 19.34 7.58 5.24
N LYS A 79 19.71 6.30 5.08
CA LYS A 79 19.56 5.28 6.11
C LYS A 79 20.36 5.57 7.37
N ILE A 80 21.61 6.03 7.24
CA ILE A 80 22.50 6.30 8.38
C ILE A 80 22.01 7.50 9.18
N GLU A 81 21.63 8.60 8.51
CA GLU A 81 21.08 9.78 9.16
C GLU A 81 19.83 9.43 9.97
N ARG A 82 18.91 8.67 9.39
CA ARG A 82 17.69 8.22 10.08
C ARG A 82 18.01 7.43 11.35
N LEU A 83 19.05 6.61 11.33
CA LEU A 83 19.49 5.85 12.50
C LEU A 83 20.10 6.76 13.57
N LEU A 84 20.96 7.72 13.18
CA LEU A 84 21.53 8.71 14.10
C LEU A 84 20.42 9.55 14.75
N VAL A 85 19.50 10.09 13.96
CA VAL A 85 18.32 10.83 14.44
C VAL A 85 17.55 10.01 15.46
N ASN A 86 17.20 8.76 15.13
CA ASN A 86 16.43 7.90 16.03
C ASN A 86 17.20 7.57 17.30
N ARG A 87 18.52 7.38 17.23
CA ARG A 87 19.36 7.06 18.38
C ARG A 87 19.42 8.24 19.36
N ILE A 88 19.73 9.42 18.87
CA ILE A 88 19.77 10.67 19.65
C ILE A 88 18.39 10.92 20.26
N HIS A 89 17.33 10.84 19.46
CA HIS A 89 15.96 10.97 19.92
C HIS A 89 15.60 10.01 21.08
N MET A 90 15.95 8.72 20.95
CA MET A 90 15.72 7.75 22.03
C MET A 90 16.49 8.11 23.31
N GLN A 91 17.74 8.56 23.19
CA GLN A 91 18.53 8.97 24.36
C GLN A 91 17.95 10.24 25.02
N LEU A 92 17.46 11.21 24.24
CA LEU A 92 16.76 12.39 24.76
C LEU A 92 15.50 11.97 25.54
N MET A 93 14.66 11.11 24.95
CA MET A 93 13.45 10.60 25.61
C MET A 93 13.74 9.80 26.88
N LEU A 94 14.81 9.00 26.91
CA LEU A 94 15.22 8.25 28.11
C LEU A 94 15.64 9.16 29.27
N ARG A 95 16.17 10.35 28.96
CA ARG A 95 16.58 11.35 29.96
C ARG A 95 15.53 12.40 30.25
N ALA A 96 14.38 12.38 29.58
CA ALA A 96 13.34 13.38 29.73
C ALA A 96 12.89 13.55 31.19
N SER A 97 12.77 12.44 31.93
CA SER A 97 12.38 12.46 33.35
C SER A 97 13.40 13.13 34.27
N GLU A 98 14.67 13.22 33.85
CA GLU A 98 15.73 13.91 34.59
C GLU A 98 15.70 15.43 34.36
N GLN A 99 15.04 15.89 33.28
CA GLN A 99 15.00 17.30 32.88
C GLN A 99 13.81 18.08 33.43
N GLY A 100 12.76 17.42 33.89
CA GLY A 100 11.57 18.06 34.44
C GLY A 100 10.29 17.35 34.03
N THR A 101 9.13 17.96 34.31
CA THR A 101 7.88 17.49 33.74
C THR A 101 7.80 17.88 32.25
N PRO A 102 7.07 17.12 31.40
CA PRO A 102 6.91 17.47 29.98
C PRO A 102 6.48 18.93 29.78
N GLU A 103 5.59 19.44 30.63
CA GLU A 103 5.04 20.79 30.56
C GLU A 103 6.10 21.88 30.81
N GLN A 104 6.99 21.65 31.79
CA GLN A 104 8.11 22.54 32.09
C GLN A 104 9.07 22.60 30.91
N ILE A 105 9.45 21.44 30.37
CA ILE A 105 10.38 21.36 29.23
C ILE A 105 9.79 22.05 28.00
N LEU A 106 8.50 21.87 27.73
CA LEU A 106 7.81 22.56 26.64
C LEU A 106 7.84 24.08 26.83
N THR A 107 7.54 24.56 28.05
CA THR A 107 7.52 25.99 28.36
C THR A 107 8.89 26.63 28.20
N ASP A 108 9.92 26.01 28.78
CA ASP A 108 11.28 26.55 28.82
C ASP A 108 11.94 26.58 27.43
N ASN A 109 11.53 25.67 26.53
CA ASN A 109 12.21 25.47 25.24
C ASN A 109 11.39 25.87 24.01
N TYR A 110 10.22 26.49 24.17
CA TYR A 110 9.35 26.82 23.04
C TYR A 110 10.00 27.77 22.02
N ILE A 111 10.70 28.81 22.49
CA ILE A 111 11.41 29.76 21.61
C ILE A 111 12.46 29.00 20.77
N GLN A 112 13.18 28.09 21.41
CA GLN A 112 14.20 27.27 20.75
C GLN A 112 13.59 26.31 19.74
N PHE A 113 12.42 25.74 20.05
CA PHE A 113 11.68 24.92 19.12
C PHE A 113 11.27 25.67 17.86
N GLU A 114 10.74 26.87 18.00
CA GLU A 114 10.36 27.69 16.85
C GLU A 114 11.58 28.03 15.99
N GLU A 115 12.71 28.40 16.61
CA GLU A 115 13.95 28.70 15.90
C GLU A 115 14.53 27.48 15.18
N ASN A 116 14.57 26.32 15.84
CA ASN A 116 15.06 25.08 15.24
C ASN A 116 14.24 24.65 14.02
N VAL A 117 12.91 24.82 14.08
CA VAL A 117 12.03 24.52 12.94
C VAL A 117 12.32 25.45 11.75
N ARG A 118 12.56 26.74 12.01
CA ARG A 118 12.94 27.70 10.96
C ARG A 118 14.33 27.40 10.39
N GLN A 119 15.30 27.09 11.24
CA GLN A 119 16.67 26.77 10.81
C GLN A 119 16.71 25.51 9.94
N LEU A 120 15.90 24.49 10.26
CA LEU A 120 15.79 23.28 9.45
C LEU A 120 15.27 23.54 8.03
N GLN A 121 14.56 24.66 7.82
CA GLN A 121 14.04 25.09 6.53
C GLN A 121 14.96 26.07 5.78
N GLY A 122 15.98 26.60 6.46
CA GLY A 122 16.93 27.56 5.90
C GLY A 122 18.12 26.90 5.21
N GLU A 123 18.93 27.69 4.50
CA GLU A 123 20.10 27.23 3.73
C GLU A 123 21.20 26.57 4.61
N GLN A 124 21.25 26.87 5.91
CA GLN A 124 22.17 26.22 6.84
C GLN A 124 21.88 24.73 7.06
N SER A 125 20.68 24.25 6.72
CA SER A 125 20.32 22.82 6.79
C SER A 125 21.07 21.93 5.78
N ASN A 126 21.85 22.53 4.87
CA ASN A 126 22.69 21.81 3.90
C ASN A 126 23.76 20.91 4.55
N HIS A 127 24.08 21.12 5.82
CA HIS A 127 24.94 20.23 6.60
C HIS A 127 24.14 19.08 7.20
N ASN A 128 24.54 17.84 6.90
CA ASN A 128 23.84 16.63 7.35
C ASN A 128 23.80 16.51 8.89
N SER A 129 24.88 16.87 9.58
CA SER A 129 24.98 16.88 11.05
C SER A 129 24.00 17.86 11.70
N ILE A 130 23.89 19.09 11.17
CA ILE A 130 22.90 20.09 11.62
C ILE A 130 21.49 19.53 11.43
N SER A 131 21.19 18.99 10.25
CA SER A 131 19.88 18.37 9.97
C SER A 131 19.56 17.22 10.92
N ILE A 132 20.51 16.31 11.20
CA ILE A 132 20.35 15.24 12.19
C ILE A 132 20.00 15.81 13.57
N SER A 133 20.76 16.82 14.01
CA SER A 133 20.62 17.45 15.32
C SER A 133 19.25 18.11 15.49
N LEU A 134 18.88 18.98 14.55
CA LEU A 134 17.60 19.69 14.54
C LEU A 134 16.42 18.71 14.50
N ILE A 135 16.45 17.72 13.60
CA ILE A 135 15.37 16.73 13.47
C ILE A 135 15.23 15.91 14.76
N ALA A 136 16.34 15.44 15.35
CA ALA A 136 16.29 14.65 16.57
C ALA A 136 15.67 15.44 17.74
N TRP A 137 16.07 16.69 17.92
CA TRP A 137 15.59 17.55 18.98
C TRP A 137 14.13 18.01 18.76
N ILE A 138 13.75 18.37 17.53
CA ILE A 138 12.36 18.71 17.17
C ILE A 138 11.44 17.52 17.43
N LYS A 139 11.86 16.30 17.04
CA LYS A 139 11.09 15.07 17.33
C LYS A 139 10.89 14.87 18.83
N TYR A 140 11.94 15.09 19.63
CA TYR A 140 11.88 15.00 21.09
C TYR A 140 10.86 15.99 21.68
N TYR A 141 10.97 17.27 21.32
CA TYR A 141 10.06 18.32 21.79
C TYR A 141 8.59 18.01 21.44
N ILE A 142 8.34 17.57 20.21
CA ILE A 142 6.99 17.27 19.73
C ILE A 142 6.43 15.98 20.36
N GLU A 143 7.27 14.99 20.67
CA GLU A 143 6.85 13.80 21.41
C GLU A 143 6.45 14.13 22.85
N LEU A 144 7.16 15.04 23.52
CA LEU A 144 6.75 15.57 24.82
C LEU A 144 5.40 16.28 24.76
N TYR A 145 5.15 17.08 23.71
CA TYR A 145 3.85 17.67 23.47
C TYR A 145 2.76 16.60 23.26
N ALA A 146 3.04 15.51 22.54
CA ALA A 146 2.11 14.39 22.41
C ALA A 146 1.81 13.69 23.75
N VAL A 147 2.82 13.57 24.63
CA VAL A 147 2.67 13.05 26.00
C VAL A 147 1.80 13.99 26.85
N ALA A 148 2.07 15.30 26.83
CA ALA A 148 1.29 16.31 27.54
C ALA A 148 -0.17 16.33 27.05
N LEU A 149 -0.38 16.28 25.73
CA LEU A 149 -1.70 16.12 25.13
C LEU A 149 -2.39 14.85 25.64
N LYS A 150 -1.74 13.68 25.59
CA LYS A 150 -2.33 12.43 26.10
C LYS A 150 -2.82 12.59 27.54
N ASN A 151 -1.99 13.21 28.39
CA ASN A 151 -2.21 13.37 29.83
C ASN A 151 -3.18 14.50 30.21
N GLN A 152 -3.79 15.19 29.24
CA GLN A 152 -4.76 16.26 29.49
C GLN A 152 -4.15 17.50 30.15
N CYS A 153 -2.88 17.80 29.86
CA CYS A 153 -2.29 19.07 30.26
C CYS A 153 -3.12 20.25 29.72
N SER A 154 -3.38 21.23 30.59
CA SER A 154 -4.15 22.44 30.28
C SER A 154 -3.29 23.71 30.33
N ASP A 155 -1.97 23.57 30.33
CA ASP A 155 -1.04 24.69 30.46
C ASP A 155 -1.09 25.61 29.23
N GLU A 156 -0.82 26.90 29.44
CA GLU A 156 -0.89 27.92 28.38
C GLU A 156 0.00 27.58 27.18
N ILE A 157 1.13 26.92 27.42
CA ILE A 157 2.06 26.49 26.38
C ILE A 157 1.42 25.56 25.34
N MET A 158 0.42 24.77 25.75
CA MET A 158 -0.32 23.89 24.85
C MET A 158 -1.07 24.72 23.79
N GLY A 159 -1.68 25.83 24.20
CA GLY A 159 -2.36 26.76 23.29
C GLY A 159 -1.40 27.45 22.32
N THR A 160 -0.20 27.80 22.79
CA THR A 160 0.85 28.42 21.95
C THR A 160 1.33 27.43 20.88
N ILE A 161 1.61 26.18 21.26
CA ILE A 161 2.01 25.13 20.32
C ILE A 161 0.88 24.80 19.34
N ASP A 162 -0.37 24.78 19.80
CA ASP A 162 -1.54 24.59 18.94
C ASP A 162 -1.61 25.67 17.86
N GLN A 163 -1.43 26.93 18.23
CA GLN A 163 -1.41 28.05 17.29
C GLN A 163 -0.26 27.94 16.30
N PHE A 164 0.94 27.55 16.75
CA PHE A 164 2.06 27.28 15.85
C PHE A 164 1.70 26.23 14.81
N LEU A 165 1.09 25.11 15.23
CA LEU A 165 0.68 24.03 14.33
C LEU A 165 -0.46 24.44 13.38
N THR A 166 -1.27 25.45 13.69
CA THR A 166 -2.29 25.96 12.75
C THR A 166 -1.72 26.82 11.62
N ARG A 167 -0.47 27.30 11.71
CA ARG A 167 0.16 28.08 10.65
C ARG A 167 0.62 27.15 9.53
N ASP A 168 -0.17 27.08 8.46
CA ASP A 168 0.15 26.25 7.27
C ASP A 168 1.22 26.90 6.36
N GLU A 169 1.82 28.00 6.79
CA GLU A 169 2.90 28.71 6.09
C GLU A 169 4.23 27.93 6.09
N LEU A 170 4.39 26.98 7.01
CA LEU A 170 5.61 26.17 7.16
C LEU A 170 5.47 24.81 6.45
N PRO A 171 6.32 24.47 5.45
CA PRO A 171 6.26 23.18 4.74
C PRO A 171 6.37 21.94 5.63
N LEU A 172 7.00 22.08 6.81
CA LEU A 172 7.17 20.99 7.78
C LEU A 172 5.92 20.73 8.63
N SER A 173 4.97 21.68 8.70
CA SER A 173 3.80 21.61 9.59
C SER A 173 2.97 20.33 9.42
N PRO A 174 2.62 19.87 8.19
CA PRO A 174 1.92 18.60 7.99
C PRO A 174 2.68 17.39 8.54
N THR A 175 4.01 17.36 8.37
CA THR A 175 4.87 16.27 8.88
C THR A 175 4.86 16.23 10.40
N LEU A 176 4.93 17.38 11.07
CA LEU A 176 4.83 17.46 12.53
C LEU A 176 3.47 16.97 13.02
N LYS A 177 2.38 17.43 12.39
CA LYS A 177 1.00 16.99 12.70
C LYS A 177 0.85 15.47 12.58
N LEU A 178 1.34 14.87 11.50
CA LEU A 178 1.31 13.42 11.29
C LEU A 178 2.15 12.66 12.32
N PHE A 179 3.33 13.18 12.67
CA PHE A 179 4.15 12.58 13.72
C PHE A 179 3.44 12.63 15.08
N ILE A 180 2.85 13.76 15.46
CA ILE A 180 2.05 13.89 16.70
C ILE A 180 0.91 12.89 16.72
N ILE A 181 0.15 12.81 15.63
CA ILE A 181 -0.96 11.86 15.48
C ILE A 181 -0.49 10.42 15.69
N LYS A 182 0.63 10.05 15.08
CA LYS A 182 1.24 8.73 15.24
C LYS A 182 1.60 8.47 16.70
N GLN A 183 2.30 9.39 17.35
CA GLN A 183 2.70 9.25 18.76
C GLN A 183 1.48 9.14 19.68
N ILE A 184 0.45 9.96 19.49
CA ILE A 184 -0.78 9.87 20.30
C ILE A 184 -1.45 8.51 20.11
N CYS A 185 -1.54 7.99 18.88
CA CYS A 185 -2.09 6.65 18.61
C CYS A 185 -1.33 5.57 19.38
N GLU A 186 0.01 5.58 19.27
CA GLU A 186 0.89 4.61 19.92
C GLU A 186 0.81 4.70 21.45
N LEU A 187 0.99 5.90 22.01
CA LEU A 187 0.96 6.16 23.45
C LEU A 187 -0.41 5.86 24.08
N SER A 188 -1.48 5.90 23.28
CA SER A 188 -2.86 5.66 23.72
C SER A 188 -3.35 4.25 23.41
N ASN A 189 -2.57 3.46 22.68
CA ASN A 189 -2.98 2.16 22.12
C ASN A 189 -4.33 2.24 21.37
N ILE A 190 -4.48 3.26 20.52
CA ILE A 190 -5.67 3.44 19.68
C ILE A 190 -5.29 3.55 18.20
N LYS A 191 -6.25 3.26 17.33
CA LYS A 191 -6.14 3.52 15.90
C LYS A 191 -6.60 4.95 15.57
N PHE A 192 -6.20 5.43 14.39
CA PHE A 192 -6.49 6.79 13.93
C PHE A 192 -7.97 7.14 13.92
N ASP A 193 -8.85 6.21 13.52
CA ASP A 193 -10.31 6.35 13.51
C ASP A 193 -10.92 6.66 14.88
N LYS A 194 -10.25 6.22 15.97
CA LYS A 194 -10.69 6.45 17.35
C LYS A 194 -10.15 7.74 17.98
N LEU A 195 -9.28 8.48 17.29
CA LEU A 195 -8.76 9.76 17.82
C LEU A 195 -9.89 10.77 18.02
N ARG A 196 -10.90 10.76 17.14
CA ARG A 196 -12.03 11.68 17.22
C ARG A 196 -12.79 11.56 18.53
N GLU A 197 -13.09 10.34 18.94
CA GLU A 197 -13.79 10.06 20.21
C GLU A 197 -12.93 10.49 21.41
N LYS A 198 -11.61 10.26 21.34
CA LYS A 198 -10.69 10.61 22.41
C LYS A 198 -10.54 12.13 22.62
N PHE A 199 -10.61 12.92 21.55
CA PHE A 199 -10.40 14.37 21.58
C PHE A 199 -11.69 15.19 21.37
N SER A 200 -12.87 14.55 21.38
CA SER A 200 -14.17 15.20 21.12
C SER A 200 -14.47 16.38 22.04
N ASN A 201 -13.99 16.31 23.29
CA ASN A 201 -14.26 17.30 24.33
C ASN A 201 -13.08 18.26 24.55
N ARG A 202 -12.06 18.23 23.68
CA ARG A 202 -10.84 19.03 23.83
C ARG A 202 -10.77 20.14 22.78
N THR A 203 -10.15 21.25 23.15
CA THR A 203 -9.91 22.39 22.24
C THR A 203 -8.51 22.27 21.67
N VAL A 204 -8.29 21.27 20.80
CA VAL A 204 -7.04 21.14 20.02
C VAL A 204 -7.32 21.62 18.60
N VAL A 205 -7.02 22.88 18.31
CA VAL A 205 -7.53 23.59 17.12
C VAL A 205 -7.05 22.94 15.81
N TRP A 206 -5.75 22.68 15.70
CA TRP A 206 -5.16 22.10 14.49
C TRP A 206 -5.65 20.67 14.22
N LEU A 207 -5.98 19.91 15.28
CA LEU A 207 -6.44 18.53 15.17
C LEU A 207 -7.91 18.46 14.75
N ARG A 208 -8.74 19.45 15.11
CA ARG A 208 -10.14 19.52 14.66
C ARG A 208 -10.25 19.59 13.14
N ALA A 209 -9.40 20.37 12.49
CA ALA A 209 -9.37 20.44 11.02
C ALA A 209 -9.12 19.07 10.35
N ILE A 210 -8.48 18.13 11.05
CA ILE A 210 -8.19 16.77 10.57
C ILE A 210 -9.33 15.79 10.93
N LEU A 211 -10.06 16.05 12.03
CA LEU A 211 -11.06 15.14 12.59
C LEU A 211 -12.51 15.52 12.26
N GLU A 212 -12.78 16.77 11.88
CA GLU A 212 -14.11 17.25 11.52
C GLU A 212 -14.48 16.78 10.11
N LYS A 213 -15.53 15.96 10.02
CA LYS A 213 -16.13 15.55 8.75
C LYS A 213 -17.05 16.66 8.23
N PRO A 214 -17.04 16.98 6.92
CA PRO A 214 -18.10 17.77 6.31
C PRO A 214 -19.49 17.20 6.65
N GLN A 215 -20.45 18.06 6.97
CA GLN A 215 -21.72 17.71 7.61
C GLN A 215 -22.75 16.98 6.74
N ASP A 216 -22.50 16.68 5.46
CA ASP A 216 -23.50 16.01 4.62
C ASP A 216 -23.54 14.50 4.86
N GLN A 217 -24.54 14.07 5.61
CA GLN A 217 -24.70 12.74 6.20
C GLN A 217 -25.28 11.71 5.22
N GLN A 218 -24.82 10.46 5.36
CA GLN A 218 -25.10 9.24 4.58
C GLN A 218 -24.33 9.04 3.27
N THR A 219 -24.42 9.93 2.28
CA THR A 219 -23.68 9.79 1.00
C THR A 219 -22.16 9.83 1.22
N ASN A 220 -21.70 10.67 2.15
CA ASN A 220 -20.28 10.79 2.51
C ASN A 220 -19.76 9.63 3.37
N GLN A 221 -20.58 8.90 4.11
CA GLN A 221 -20.05 7.80 4.94
C GLN A 221 -19.59 6.61 4.09
N ALA A 222 -20.32 6.30 3.00
CA ALA A 222 -19.89 5.33 2.00
C ALA A 222 -18.65 5.83 1.24
N GLN A 223 -18.60 7.11 0.83
CA GLN A 223 -17.44 7.71 0.17
C GLN A 223 -16.18 7.77 1.05
N HIS A 224 -16.31 8.05 2.35
CA HIS A 224 -15.18 8.11 3.28
C HIS A 224 -14.59 6.74 3.67
N ASN A 225 -15.37 5.67 3.55
CA ASN A 225 -14.88 4.30 3.81
C ASN A 225 -14.48 3.56 2.52
N LEU A 226 -14.79 4.13 1.35
CA LEU A 226 -14.45 3.54 0.07
C LEU A 226 -13.05 3.98 -0.35
N ILE A 227 -12.12 3.03 -0.38
CA ILE A 227 -10.79 3.24 -0.95
C ILE A 227 -10.91 2.95 -2.45
N LEU A 228 -10.87 4.00 -3.26
CA LEU A 228 -10.87 3.86 -4.71
C LEU A 228 -9.47 3.45 -5.20
N PRO A 229 -9.38 2.65 -6.27
CA PRO A 229 -8.10 2.37 -6.89
C PRO A 229 -7.51 3.66 -7.47
N THR A 230 -6.45 4.17 -6.86
CA THR A 230 -5.73 5.34 -7.39
C THR A 230 -4.59 4.86 -8.29
N PRO A 231 -4.31 5.54 -9.41
CA PRO A 231 -3.09 5.27 -10.15
C PRO A 231 -1.85 5.43 -9.26
N LEU A 232 -0.75 4.73 -9.59
CA LEU A 232 0.51 4.88 -8.87
C LEU A 232 0.91 6.37 -8.85
N LEU A 233 1.63 6.83 -7.82
CA LEU A 233 2.02 8.25 -7.67
C LEU A 233 2.66 8.84 -8.94
N VAL A 234 3.43 8.03 -9.68
CA VAL A 234 4.06 8.43 -10.97
C VAL A 234 3.04 8.77 -12.07
N CYS A 235 1.79 8.33 -11.93
CA CYS A 235 0.70 8.52 -12.89
C CYS A 235 -0.30 9.60 -12.43
N GLU A 236 -0.06 10.29 -11.31
CA GLU A 236 -1.01 11.22 -10.70
C GLU A 236 -1.36 12.40 -11.62
N ASP A 237 -0.34 13.03 -12.23
CA ASP A 237 -0.56 14.18 -13.12
C ASP A 237 -1.34 13.79 -14.37
N GLU A 238 -1.04 12.61 -14.93
CA GLU A 238 -1.76 12.09 -16.09
C GLU A 238 -3.21 11.74 -15.73
N PHE A 239 -3.46 11.21 -14.54
CA PHE A 239 -4.81 10.96 -14.06
C PHE A 239 -5.60 12.25 -13.86
N LYS A 240 -5.00 13.29 -13.27
CA LYS A 240 -5.62 14.62 -13.13
C LYS A 240 -6.00 15.19 -14.50
N ARG A 241 -5.06 15.20 -15.44
CA ARG A 241 -5.30 15.68 -16.82
C ARG A 241 -6.47 14.96 -17.50
N ILE A 242 -6.52 13.63 -17.39
CA ILE A 242 -7.60 12.83 -17.98
C ILE A 242 -8.92 13.08 -17.26
N SER A 243 -8.90 13.17 -15.93
CA SER A 243 -10.08 13.47 -15.13
C SER A 243 -10.69 14.81 -15.51
N ASP A 244 -9.87 15.84 -15.73
CA ASP A 244 -10.34 17.16 -16.12
C ASP A 244 -11.05 17.13 -17.48
N ILE A 245 -10.48 16.41 -18.46
CA ILE A 245 -11.12 16.21 -19.77
C ILE A 245 -12.45 15.49 -19.59
N LEU A 246 -12.49 14.34 -18.92
CA LEU A 246 -13.69 13.52 -18.79
C LEU A 246 -14.80 14.19 -17.96
N ALA A 247 -14.43 15.03 -16.98
CA ALA A 247 -15.38 15.73 -16.11
C ALA A 247 -15.94 17.00 -16.75
N TYR A 248 -15.11 17.79 -17.44
CA TYR A 248 -15.46 19.16 -17.87
C TYR A 248 -15.53 19.34 -19.39
N ASP A 249 -14.84 18.49 -20.17
CA ASP A 249 -14.76 18.60 -21.63
C ASP A 249 -15.31 17.34 -22.32
N LYS A 250 -16.60 17.37 -22.62
CA LYS A 250 -17.31 16.28 -23.31
C LYS A 250 -17.35 16.47 -24.83
N ASP A 251 -16.43 17.25 -25.41
CA ASP A 251 -16.30 17.33 -26.87
C ASP A 251 -15.84 15.98 -27.44
N ILE A 252 -16.57 15.50 -28.45
CA ILE A 252 -16.37 14.19 -29.07
C ILE A 252 -14.99 14.11 -29.71
N GLU A 253 -14.50 15.20 -30.32
CA GLU A 253 -13.17 15.22 -30.95
C GLU A 253 -12.05 15.14 -29.92
N HIS A 254 -12.16 15.84 -28.78
CA HIS A 254 -11.21 15.72 -27.69
C HIS A 254 -11.24 14.33 -27.05
N LEU A 255 -12.41 13.72 -26.88
CA LEU A 255 -12.54 12.33 -26.42
C LEU A 255 -11.92 11.33 -27.41
N ARG A 256 -12.08 11.54 -28.72
CA ARG A 256 -11.43 10.73 -29.76
C ARG A 256 -9.92 10.83 -29.68
N GLN A 257 -9.38 12.05 -29.52
CA GLN A 257 -7.94 12.26 -29.36
C GLN A 257 -7.41 11.58 -28.10
N LEU A 258 -8.12 11.70 -26.97
CA LEU A 258 -7.77 11.03 -25.72
C LEU A 258 -7.70 9.51 -25.87
N ILE A 259 -8.70 8.89 -26.48
CA ILE A 259 -8.72 7.43 -26.73
C ILE A 259 -7.60 7.02 -27.69
N THR A 260 -7.31 7.85 -28.69
CA THR A 260 -6.21 7.60 -29.63
C THR A 260 -4.87 7.61 -28.91
N ASN A 261 -4.64 8.56 -28.00
CA ASN A 261 -3.43 8.62 -27.17
C ASN A 261 -3.29 7.39 -26.26
N CYS A 262 -4.41 6.83 -25.78
CA CYS A 262 -4.40 5.60 -25.01
C CYS A 262 -3.88 4.40 -25.82
N THR A 263 -3.86 4.45 -27.16
CA THR A 263 -3.43 3.31 -27.99
C THR A 263 -1.92 3.06 -27.92
N THR A 264 -1.13 4.09 -27.61
CA THR A 264 0.35 4.04 -27.61
C THR A 264 0.95 4.36 -26.24
N ASN A 265 0.14 4.76 -25.27
CA ASN A 265 0.58 5.10 -23.92
C ASN A 265 -0.19 4.27 -22.88
N GLN A 266 0.50 3.31 -22.25
CA GLN A 266 -0.06 2.46 -21.20
C GLN A 266 -0.54 3.29 -19.99
N THR A 267 0.21 4.32 -19.60
CA THR A 267 -0.14 5.17 -18.46
C THR A 267 -1.44 5.91 -18.72
N SER A 268 -1.58 6.54 -19.89
CA SER A 268 -2.81 7.21 -20.30
C SER A 268 -3.98 6.23 -20.38
N SER A 269 -3.75 5.04 -20.95
CA SER A 269 -4.77 3.99 -21.03
C SER A 269 -5.24 3.53 -19.64
N TYR A 270 -4.32 3.29 -18.72
CA TYR A 270 -4.64 2.87 -17.37
C TYR A 270 -5.41 3.95 -16.63
N CYS A 271 -4.93 5.20 -16.65
CA CYS A 271 -5.59 6.33 -16.02
C CYS A 271 -7.00 6.57 -16.59
N PHE A 272 -7.18 6.45 -17.90
CA PHE A 272 -8.49 6.52 -18.56
C PHE A 272 -9.46 5.46 -18.05
N LEU A 273 -9.04 4.20 -18.00
CA LEU A 273 -9.90 3.11 -17.55
C LEU A 273 -10.19 3.17 -16.03
N VAL A 274 -9.21 3.57 -15.22
CA VAL A 274 -9.38 3.76 -13.76
C VAL A 274 -10.39 4.86 -13.46
N TRP A 275 -10.45 5.92 -14.28
CA TRP A 275 -11.47 6.96 -14.13
C TRP A 275 -12.88 6.38 -14.23
N PHE A 276 -13.12 5.42 -15.14
CA PHE A 276 -14.42 4.76 -15.25
C PHE A 276 -14.72 3.81 -14.07
N ILE A 277 -13.69 3.30 -13.38
CA ILE A 277 -13.88 2.61 -12.08
C ILE A 277 -14.30 3.61 -11.00
N HIS A 278 -13.71 4.81 -10.96
CA HIS A 278 -14.11 5.88 -10.05
C HIS A 278 -15.56 6.30 -10.32
N TYR A 279 -15.91 6.51 -11.59
CA TYR A 279 -17.28 6.81 -12.02
C TYR A 279 -18.27 5.72 -11.56
N TYR A 280 -17.92 4.45 -11.78
CA TYR A 280 -18.73 3.30 -11.39
C TYR A 280 -19.02 3.22 -9.87
N SER A 281 -18.14 3.75 -9.02
CA SER A 281 -18.37 3.79 -7.56
C SER A 281 -19.59 4.63 -7.14
N HIS A 282 -20.10 5.50 -8.02
CA HIS A 282 -21.31 6.27 -7.78
C HIS A 282 -22.53 5.37 -7.51
N PHE A 283 -22.61 4.19 -8.14
CA PHE A 283 -23.69 3.23 -7.95
C PHE A 283 -23.73 2.60 -6.55
N TYR A 284 -22.63 2.65 -5.82
CA TYR A 284 -22.57 2.29 -4.40
C TYR A 284 -22.84 3.49 -3.50
N THR A 285 -22.23 4.63 -3.83
CA THR A 285 -22.22 5.80 -2.93
C THR A 285 -23.50 6.62 -2.99
N THR A 286 -24.26 6.54 -4.08
CA THR A 286 -25.52 7.27 -4.26
C THR A 286 -26.70 6.31 -4.35
N ASN A 287 -27.66 6.50 -3.45
CA ASN A 287 -28.88 5.69 -3.43
C ASN A 287 -29.72 5.98 -4.68
N ASN A 288 -30.17 4.93 -5.39
CA ASN A 288 -30.85 5.03 -6.68
C ASN A 288 -30.08 5.82 -7.76
N ALA A 289 -28.75 5.68 -7.80
CA ALA A 289 -27.93 6.25 -8.87
C ALA A 289 -28.50 5.91 -10.27
N LEU A 290 -28.74 6.96 -11.06
CA LEU A 290 -29.24 6.84 -12.43
C LEU A 290 -28.09 6.51 -13.39
N ILE A 291 -28.41 5.76 -14.44
CA ILE A 291 -27.49 5.47 -15.52
C ILE A 291 -27.36 6.73 -16.40
N ASP A 292 -26.12 7.20 -16.62
CA ASP A 292 -25.86 8.26 -17.60
C ASP A 292 -25.85 7.66 -19.02
N GLU A 293 -27.01 7.74 -19.67
CA GLU A 293 -27.21 7.27 -21.04
C GLU A 293 -26.28 7.96 -22.06
N LYS A 294 -25.73 9.15 -21.74
CA LYS A 294 -24.83 9.86 -22.65
C LYS A 294 -23.53 9.09 -22.86
N TRP A 295 -22.92 8.55 -21.80
CA TRP A 295 -21.70 7.74 -21.91
C TRP A 295 -21.94 6.47 -22.72
N ILE A 296 -23.10 5.86 -22.53
CA ILE A 296 -23.48 4.63 -23.24
C ILE A 296 -23.65 4.91 -24.73
N GLN A 297 -24.33 5.99 -25.09
CA GLN A 297 -24.49 6.40 -26.49
C GLN A 297 -23.14 6.70 -27.15
N LEU A 298 -22.29 7.49 -26.46
CA LEU A 298 -20.94 7.80 -26.94
C LEU A 298 -20.13 6.54 -27.20
N PHE A 299 -20.09 5.59 -26.27
CA PHE A 299 -19.27 4.38 -26.41
C PHE A 299 -19.86 3.33 -27.35
N THR A 300 -21.18 3.28 -27.51
CA THR A 300 -21.83 2.29 -28.36
C THR A 300 -21.87 2.75 -29.83
N HIS A 301 -22.06 4.05 -30.07
CA HIS A 301 -22.34 4.59 -31.41
C HIS A 301 -21.22 5.49 -31.97
N GLU A 302 -20.65 6.39 -31.17
CA GLU A 302 -19.78 7.45 -31.71
C GLU A 302 -18.27 7.14 -31.58
N LEU A 303 -17.88 6.49 -30.49
CA LEU A 303 -16.48 6.18 -30.14
C LEU A 303 -16.14 4.70 -30.24
N ASN A 304 -17.11 3.84 -30.55
CA ASN A 304 -16.97 2.39 -30.53
C ASN A 304 -15.76 1.89 -31.35
N GLN A 305 -15.58 2.40 -32.55
CA GLN A 305 -14.45 2.02 -33.41
C GLN A 305 -13.09 2.37 -32.77
N HIS A 306 -12.96 3.55 -32.17
CA HIS A 306 -11.74 4.00 -31.50
C HIS A 306 -11.47 3.16 -30.24
N ILE A 307 -12.51 2.89 -29.46
CA ILE A 307 -12.44 2.08 -28.24
C ILE A 307 -12.05 0.63 -28.57
N CYS A 308 -12.68 0.01 -29.57
CA CYS A 308 -12.34 -1.34 -29.99
C CYS A 308 -10.92 -1.42 -30.55
N LYS A 309 -10.46 -0.41 -31.29
CA LYS A 309 -9.06 -0.35 -31.74
C LYS A 309 -8.10 -0.29 -30.55
N CYS A 310 -8.41 0.52 -29.54
CA CYS A 310 -7.56 0.72 -28.38
C CYS A 310 -7.58 -0.46 -27.38
N PHE A 311 -8.75 -1.01 -27.07
CA PHE A 311 -8.96 -1.96 -25.96
C PHE A 311 -9.65 -3.28 -26.36
N ASP A 312 -9.86 -3.53 -27.64
CA ASP A 312 -10.70 -4.62 -28.16
C ASP A 312 -12.15 -4.57 -27.68
N VAL A 313 -12.93 -5.54 -28.18
CA VAL A 313 -14.33 -5.76 -27.79
C VAL A 313 -14.47 -5.96 -26.27
N ILE A 314 -13.47 -6.56 -25.62
CA ILE A 314 -13.48 -6.78 -24.17
C ILE A 314 -13.42 -5.45 -23.39
N GLY A 315 -12.58 -4.50 -23.81
CA GLY A 315 -12.52 -3.17 -23.19
C GLY A 315 -13.76 -2.34 -23.46
N SER A 316 -14.31 -2.40 -24.67
CA SER A 316 -15.59 -1.74 -25.00
C SER A 316 -16.74 -2.23 -24.11
N LYS A 317 -16.87 -3.57 -23.95
CA LYS A 317 -17.86 -4.17 -23.05
C LYS A 317 -17.65 -3.78 -21.59
N LEU A 318 -16.40 -3.71 -21.13
CA LEU A 318 -16.08 -3.30 -19.77
C LEU A 318 -16.52 -1.85 -19.50
N LEU A 319 -16.16 -0.90 -20.38
CA LEU A 319 -16.54 0.51 -20.25
C LEU A 319 -18.06 0.68 -20.18
N ILE A 320 -18.79 0.04 -21.09
CA ILE A 320 -20.26 0.07 -21.08
C ILE A 320 -20.81 -0.53 -19.78
N SER A 321 -20.21 -1.61 -19.28
CA SER A 321 -20.66 -2.26 -18.04
C SER A 321 -20.40 -1.40 -16.80
N LEU A 322 -19.26 -0.69 -16.75
CA LEU A 322 -18.94 0.28 -15.70
C LEU A 322 -19.96 1.43 -15.70
N CYS A 323 -20.38 1.91 -16.87
CA CYS A 323 -21.42 2.95 -16.99
C CYS A 323 -22.84 2.46 -16.64
N LYS A 324 -23.11 1.14 -16.73
CA LYS A 324 -24.44 0.54 -16.52
C LYS A 324 -24.59 -0.19 -15.17
N ASN A 325 -23.58 -0.17 -14.31
CA ASN A 325 -23.52 -0.96 -13.07
C ASN A 325 -23.63 -2.48 -13.29
N PHE A 326 -23.19 -2.97 -14.45
CA PHE A 326 -23.28 -4.37 -14.86
C PHE A 326 -24.71 -4.97 -14.81
N SER A 327 -24.86 -6.21 -15.28
CA SER A 327 -26.14 -6.93 -15.23
C SER A 327 -26.50 -7.37 -13.80
N ILE A 328 -27.77 -7.67 -13.55
CA ILE A 328 -28.26 -8.06 -12.21
C ILE A 328 -27.58 -9.30 -11.62
N ASN A 329 -27.12 -10.20 -12.49
CA ASN A 329 -26.45 -11.45 -12.11
C ASN A 329 -24.92 -11.33 -12.12
N SER A 330 -24.37 -10.14 -12.41
CA SER A 330 -22.92 -9.94 -12.46
C SER A 330 -22.33 -9.89 -11.06
N TYR A 331 -21.19 -10.54 -10.86
CA TYR A 331 -20.36 -10.37 -9.67
C TYR A 331 -20.03 -8.89 -9.43
N PHE A 332 -19.88 -8.08 -10.49
CA PHE A 332 -19.53 -6.66 -10.41
C PHE A 332 -20.76 -5.73 -10.33
N ARG A 333 -21.94 -6.18 -9.93
CA ARG A 333 -23.03 -5.22 -9.69
C ARG A 333 -22.87 -4.59 -8.30
N LEU A 334 -22.87 -3.26 -8.20
CA LEU A 334 -22.91 -2.56 -6.92
C LEU A 334 -24.35 -2.34 -6.45
N GLN A 335 -24.54 -2.41 -5.14
CA GLN A 335 -25.79 -2.08 -4.48
C GLN A 335 -25.49 -1.18 -3.27
N PRO A 336 -26.31 -0.16 -2.96
CA PRO A 336 -26.02 0.79 -1.88
C PRO A 336 -25.80 0.16 -0.49
N ASN A 337 -26.39 -1.01 -0.23
CA ASN A 337 -26.35 -1.69 1.07
C ASN A 337 -25.29 -2.81 1.14
N MET A 338 -24.36 -2.85 0.17
CA MET A 338 -23.34 -3.87 0.07
C MET A 338 -22.24 -3.67 1.12
N ASP A 339 -21.69 -4.77 1.63
CA ASP A 339 -20.59 -4.72 2.58
C ASP A 339 -19.34 -4.08 1.95
N THR A 340 -18.73 -3.13 2.65
CA THR A 340 -17.63 -2.32 2.10
C THR A 340 -16.43 -3.16 1.70
N LYS A 341 -16.13 -4.25 2.43
CA LYS A 341 -15.03 -5.16 2.07
C LYS A 341 -15.32 -5.88 0.75
N GLU A 342 -16.57 -6.27 0.52
CA GLU A 342 -17.02 -6.88 -0.72
C GLU A 342 -16.90 -5.90 -1.91
N VAL A 343 -17.22 -4.62 -1.68
CA VAL A 343 -17.02 -3.57 -2.69
C VAL A 343 -15.53 -3.39 -2.99
N HIS A 344 -14.66 -3.30 -1.98
CA HIS A 344 -13.21 -3.17 -2.20
C HIS A 344 -12.63 -4.37 -2.97
N GLN A 345 -13.07 -5.60 -2.68
CA GLN A 345 -12.63 -6.79 -3.43
C GLN A 345 -12.98 -6.67 -4.92
N ARG A 346 -14.20 -6.22 -5.24
CA ARG A 346 -14.60 -5.97 -6.64
C ARG A 346 -13.75 -4.89 -7.30
N LEU A 347 -13.51 -3.77 -6.60
CA LEU A 347 -12.69 -2.66 -7.11
C LEU A 347 -11.25 -3.10 -7.37
N VAL A 348 -10.66 -3.94 -6.52
CA VAL A 348 -9.33 -4.52 -6.72
C VAL A 348 -9.30 -5.40 -7.98
N VAL A 349 -10.30 -6.26 -8.17
CA VAL A 349 -10.40 -7.11 -9.37
C VAL A 349 -10.56 -6.26 -10.62
N LEU A 350 -11.39 -5.22 -10.58
CA LEU A 350 -11.55 -4.27 -11.69
C LEU A 350 -10.23 -3.54 -11.98
N ASN A 351 -9.49 -3.13 -10.95
CA ASN A 351 -8.21 -2.46 -11.11
C ASN A 351 -7.17 -3.35 -11.81
N ILE A 352 -7.12 -4.63 -11.44
CA ILE A 352 -6.29 -5.62 -12.12
C ILE A 352 -6.73 -5.77 -13.58
N ALA A 353 -8.04 -5.87 -13.84
CA ALA A 353 -8.56 -6.00 -15.19
C ALA A 353 -8.19 -4.79 -16.08
N VAL A 354 -8.31 -3.56 -15.58
CA VAL A 354 -7.94 -2.37 -16.37
C VAL A 354 -6.43 -2.23 -16.56
N TYR A 355 -5.61 -2.67 -15.61
CA TYR A 355 -4.16 -2.76 -15.80
C TYR A 355 -3.78 -3.78 -16.89
N LEU A 356 -4.45 -4.94 -16.90
CA LEU A 356 -4.24 -5.94 -17.95
C LEU A 356 -4.63 -5.38 -19.33
N LEU A 357 -5.76 -4.68 -19.42
CA LEU A 357 -6.20 -4.03 -20.66
C LEU A 357 -5.22 -2.96 -21.13
N SER A 358 -4.66 -2.16 -20.20
CA SER A 358 -3.72 -1.10 -20.56
C SER A 358 -2.39 -1.60 -21.10
N CYS A 359 -2.02 -2.85 -20.78
CA CYS A 359 -0.83 -3.48 -21.35
C CYS A 359 -0.90 -3.62 -22.89
N LYS A 360 -2.10 -3.56 -23.50
CA LYS A 360 -2.24 -3.56 -24.96
C LYS A 360 -1.55 -2.36 -25.63
N SER A 361 -1.48 -1.22 -24.94
CA SER A 361 -0.89 0.02 -25.43
C SER A 361 0.64 0.00 -25.48
N LEU A 362 1.26 -1.06 -24.95
CA LEU A 362 2.70 -1.24 -25.04
C LEU A 362 3.13 -1.69 -26.44
N ASN A 363 4.33 -1.28 -26.81
CA ASN A 363 4.95 -1.66 -28.09
C ASN A 363 5.42 -3.12 -28.12
N HIS A 364 5.37 -3.82 -27.00
CA HIS A 364 5.72 -5.23 -26.84
C HIS A 364 4.71 -5.90 -25.90
N ILE A 365 4.50 -7.22 -26.09
CA ILE A 365 3.65 -7.99 -25.17
C ILE A 365 4.43 -8.27 -23.89
N THR A 366 3.89 -7.86 -22.74
CA THR A 366 4.44 -8.22 -21.43
C THR A 366 3.86 -9.55 -20.97
N TYR A 367 4.49 -10.19 -19.99
CA TYR A 367 3.93 -11.38 -19.35
C TYR A 367 2.49 -11.14 -18.87
N VAL A 368 2.25 -9.99 -18.22
CA VAL A 368 0.93 -9.61 -17.70
C VAL A 368 -0.05 -9.31 -18.84
N GLY A 369 0.39 -8.64 -19.91
CA GLY A 369 -0.42 -8.43 -21.12
C GLY A 369 -0.82 -9.74 -21.82
N SER A 370 0.06 -10.74 -21.81
CA SER A 370 -0.17 -12.05 -22.43
C SER A 370 -1.34 -12.83 -21.83
N LEU A 371 -1.78 -12.43 -20.62
CA LEU A 371 -2.97 -12.98 -19.95
C LEU A 371 -4.27 -12.64 -20.69
N LEU A 372 -4.35 -11.43 -21.25
CA LEU A 372 -5.54 -10.96 -21.97
C LEU A 372 -5.38 -10.94 -23.49
N PHE A 373 -4.15 -10.85 -24.00
CA PHE A 373 -3.90 -10.69 -25.42
C PHE A 373 -2.93 -11.74 -25.97
N ASP A 374 -3.10 -12.05 -27.25
CA ASP A 374 -2.16 -12.86 -28.00
C ASP A 374 -0.87 -12.09 -28.33
N ASP A 375 0.05 -12.74 -29.03
CA ASP A 375 1.34 -12.13 -29.38
C ASP A 375 1.19 -11.00 -30.41
N ASN A 376 0.04 -10.92 -31.08
CA ASN A 376 -0.36 -9.82 -31.98
C ASN A 376 -1.11 -8.68 -31.24
N ARG A 377 -1.24 -8.78 -29.91
CA ARG A 377 -1.99 -7.85 -29.04
C ARG A 377 -3.49 -7.80 -29.36
N GLN A 378 -4.04 -8.93 -29.80
CA GLN A 378 -5.45 -9.13 -30.07
C GLN A 378 -6.08 -10.08 -29.03
N MET A 379 -7.39 -9.96 -28.87
CA MET A 379 -8.16 -10.92 -28.08
C MET A 379 -8.01 -12.33 -28.67
N PRO A 380 -7.58 -13.35 -27.90
CA PRO A 380 -7.53 -14.73 -28.40
C PRO A 380 -8.94 -15.23 -28.69
N ASN A 381 -9.06 -16.06 -29.74
CA ASN A 381 -10.34 -16.69 -30.11
C ASN A 381 -10.89 -17.59 -29.00
N ASN A 382 -9.99 -18.18 -28.19
CA ASN A 382 -10.35 -19.02 -27.05
C ASN A 382 -9.41 -18.75 -25.86
N TYR A 383 -9.92 -17.99 -24.88
CA TYR A 383 -9.19 -17.71 -23.64
C TYR A 383 -8.87 -18.95 -22.81
N THR A 384 -9.73 -19.98 -22.85
CA THR A 384 -9.48 -21.21 -22.07
C THR A 384 -8.25 -21.94 -22.61
N GLU A 385 -8.16 -22.04 -23.93
CA GLU A 385 -7.02 -22.65 -24.61
C GLU A 385 -5.75 -21.82 -24.38
N ARG A 386 -5.80 -20.49 -24.56
CA ARG A 386 -4.65 -19.59 -24.32
C ARG A 386 -4.10 -19.71 -22.90
N LEU A 387 -4.98 -19.76 -21.89
CA LEU A 387 -4.58 -19.96 -20.49
C LEU A 387 -3.95 -21.32 -20.23
N GLN A 388 -4.36 -22.36 -20.98
CA GLN A 388 -3.81 -23.71 -20.87
C GLN A 388 -2.48 -23.88 -21.61
N SER A 389 -2.32 -23.23 -22.77
CA SER A 389 -1.22 -23.48 -23.70
C SER A 389 -0.05 -22.51 -23.57
N SER A 390 -0.29 -21.28 -23.11
CA SER A 390 0.65 -20.17 -23.33
C SER A 390 0.99 -19.36 -22.09
N ILE A 391 0.24 -19.49 -21.00
CA ILE A 391 0.40 -18.67 -19.80
C ILE A 391 1.02 -19.51 -18.68
N CYS A 392 2.29 -19.26 -18.38
CA CYS A 392 3.00 -19.85 -17.25
C CYS A 392 2.72 -18.99 -16.00
N LEU A 393 1.62 -19.26 -15.28
CA LEU A 393 1.20 -18.50 -14.09
C LEU A 393 2.39 -18.30 -13.13
N PRO A 394 2.69 -17.07 -12.65
CA PRO A 394 3.88 -16.84 -11.84
C PRO A 394 3.83 -17.69 -10.58
N GLY A 395 4.89 -18.47 -10.34
CA GLY A 395 4.98 -19.39 -9.22
C GLY A 395 4.49 -20.82 -9.49
N LEU A 396 4.00 -21.12 -10.70
CA LEU A 396 3.63 -22.47 -11.11
C LEU A 396 4.24 -22.77 -12.48
N LEU A 397 5.11 -23.77 -12.56
CA LEU A 397 5.65 -24.24 -13.85
C LEU A 397 4.54 -24.95 -14.63
N SER A 398 4.56 -24.93 -15.97
CA SER A 398 3.64 -25.73 -16.80
C SER A 398 3.76 -27.25 -16.54
N SER A 399 4.88 -27.68 -15.95
CA SER A 399 5.15 -29.03 -15.44
C SER A 399 4.76 -29.24 -13.97
N ASP A 400 4.17 -28.24 -13.30
CA ASP A 400 3.74 -28.36 -11.92
C ASP A 400 2.60 -29.39 -11.82
N ILE A 401 2.85 -30.44 -11.06
CA ILE A 401 1.96 -31.58 -10.81
C ILE A 401 0.57 -31.10 -10.39
N ALA A 402 0.48 -29.96 -9.67
CA ALA A 402 -0.79 -29.38 -9.26
C ALA A 402 -1.60 -28.84 -10.44
N ILE A 403 -1.00 -28.07 -11.35
CA ILE A 403 -1.69 -27.55 -12.55
C ILE A 403 -2.11 -28.69 -13.47
N THR A 404 -1.18 -29.61 -13.78
CA THR A 404 -1.48 -30.74 -14.68
C THR A 404 -2.62 -31.58 -14.13
N LYS A 405 -2.67 -31.81 -12.82
CA LYS A 405 -3.79 -32.54 -12.19
C LYS A 405 -5.06 -31.74 -12.07
N MET A 406 -5.03 -30.43 -11.82
CA MET A 406 -6.24 -29.60 -11.81
C MET A 406 -6.88 -29.54 -13.21
N LEU A 407 -6.07 -29.39 -14.25
CA LEU A 407 -6.52 -29.47 -15.64
C LEU A 407 -7.04 -30.87 -15.97
N TYR A 408 -6.33 -31.93 -15.56
CA TYR A 408 -6.75 -33.30 -15.76
C TYR A 408 -8.09 -33.61 -15.06
N VAL A 409 -8.27 -33.21 -13.80
CA VAL A 409 -9.53 -33.34 -13.06
C VAL A 409 -10.65 -32.60 -13.77
N ARG A 410 -10.41 -31.36 -14.21
CA ARG A 410 -11.41 -30.57 -14.95
C ARG A 410 -11.81 -31.26 -16.27
N THR A 411 -10.85 -31.75 -17.04
CA THR A 411 -11.11 -32.44 -18.32
C THR A 411 -11.84 -33.76 -18.10
N GLN A 412 -11.39 -34.59 -17.16
CA GLN A 412 -12.02 -35.87 -16.82
C GLN A 412 -13.45 -35.69 -16.30
N VAL A 413 -13.67 -34.72 -15.40
CA VAL A 413 -15.02 -34.41 -14.90
C VAL A 413 -15.93 -33.95 -16.05
N LYS A 414 -15.44 -33.06 -16.92
CA LYS A 414 -16.21 -32.56 -18.06
C LYS A 414 -16.57 -33.67 -19.05
N GLU A 415 -15.59 -34.50 -19.46
CA GLU A 415 -15.84 -35.62 -20.38
C GLU A 415 -16.87 -36.61 -19.84
N ARG A 416 -16.87 -36.86 -18.52
CA ARG A 416 -17.83 -37.78 -17.89
C ARG A 416 -19.20 -37.16 -17.67
N LEU A 417 -19.27 -35.84 -17.42
CA LEU A 417 -20.54 -35.10 -17.46
C LEU A 417 -21.15 -35.16 -18.86
N ASP A 418 -20.35 -34.90 -19.90
CA ASP A 418 -20.79 -34.92 -21.29
C ASP A 418 -21.30 -36.31 -21.73
N ARG A 419 -20.79 -37.38 -21.11
CA ARG A 419 -21.21 -38.78 -21.33
C ARG A 419 -22.33 -39.28 -20.40
N ASN A 420 -22.86 -38.45 -19.49
CA ASN A 420 -23.81 -38.85 -18.44
C ASN A 420 -23.31 -40.01 -17.55
N GLU A 421 -21.99 -40.10 -17.32
CA GLU A 421 -21.37 -41.15 -16.51
C GLU A 421 -21.24 -40.77 -15.03
N ILE A 422 -21.53 -39.52 -14.66
CA ILE A 422 -21.52 -39.05 -13.27
C ILE A 422 -22.94 -39.16 -12.71
N VAL A 423 -23.13 -40.10 -11.78
CA VAL A 423 -24.37 -40.25 -11.00
C VAL A 423 -24.65 -38.94 -10.26
N PRO A 424 -25.91 -38.46 -10.13
CA PRO A 424 -26.23 -37.18 -9.47
C PRO A 424 -25.57 -36.99 -8.09
N ASP A 425 -25.45 -38.07 -7.34
CA ASP A 425 -24.85 -38.05 -6.01
C ASP A 425 -23.31 -37.89 -6.04
N ALA A 426 -22.61 -38.06 -7.16
CA ALA A 426 -21.15 -38.02 -7.27
C ALA A 426 -20.59 -36.73 -7.89
N LYS A 427 -21.37 -35.64 -7.93
CA LYS A 427 -20.96 -34.36 -8.52
C LYS A 427 -20.10 -33.52 -7.57
N PHE A 428 -18.94 -34.03 -7.14
CA PHE A 428 -18.06 -33.29 -6.25
C PHE A 428 -16.58 -33.31 -6.67
N VAL A 429 -15.93 -32.16 -6.58
CA VAL A 429 -14.47 -32.02 -6.56
C VAL A 429 -14.02 -31.78 -5.12
N TYR A 430 -12.86 -32.30 -4.74
CA TYR A 430 -12.33 -32.15 -3.40
C TYR A 430 -11.07 -31.29 -3.42
N LYS A 431 -10.98 -30.33 -2.51
CA LYS A 431 -9.74 -29.60 -2.18
C LYS A 431 -9.12 -30.21 -0.92
N CYS A 432 -7.80 -30.36 -0.95
CA CYS A 432 -7.03 -30.95 0.13
C CYS A 432 -7.29 -30.25 1.48
N SER A 433 -7.08 -28.94 1.58
CA SER A 433 -7.46 -28.16 2.76
C SER A 433 -7.51 -26.67 2.43
N ASP A 434 -7.92 -25.81 3.35
CA ASP A 434 -7.85 -24.36 3.13
C ASP A 434 -6.43 -23.89 2.79
N ALA A 435 -5.43 -24.44 3.49
CA ALA A 435 -4.02 -24.13 3.32
C ALA A 435 -3.32 -24.86 2.16
N CYS A 436 -3.93 -25.89 1.56
CA CYS A 436 -3.33 -26.67 0.48
C CYS A 436 -4.23 -26.66 -0.76
N PRO A 437 -3.77 -26.04 -1.89
CA PRO A 437 -4.62 -25.83 -3.06
C PRO A 437 -4.84 -27.11 -3.90
N TYR A 438 -4.22 -28.23 -3.55
CA TYR A 438 -4.33 -29.48 -4.30
C TYR A 438 -5.79 -29.95 -4.43
N MET A 439 -6.28 -30.05 -5.67
CA MET A 439 -7.61 -30.57 -5.98
C MET A 439 -7.56 -31.96 -6.59
N PHE A 440 -8.56 -32.78 -6.31
CA PHE A 440 -8.68 -34.13 -6.82
C PHE A 440 -10.15 -34.57 -6.95
N HIS A 441 -10.38 -35.62 -7.74
CA HIS A 441 -11.67 -36.25 -7.95
C HIS A 441 -11.50 -37.76 -7.86
N PHE A 442 -12.49 -38.47 -7.32
CA PHE A 442 -12.43 -39.93 -7.17
C PHE A 442 -12.83 -40.61 -8.49
N GLU A 443 -11.95 -41.42 -9.06
CA GLU A 443 -12.24 -42.15 -10.30
C GLU A 443 -13.23 -43.30 -10.05
N GLY A 444 -14.48 -43.12 -10.48
CA GLY A 444 -15.52 -44.14 -10.38
C GLY A 444 -16.39 -43.96 -9.16
N CYS A 445 -17.61 -44.51 -9.23
CA CYS A 445 -18.70 -44.35 -8.26
C CYS A 445 -18.29 -44.80 -6.84
N GLY A 446 -17.55 -43.96 -6.11
CA GLY A 446 -17.17 -44.10 -4.72
C GLY A 446 -16.50 -45.42 -4.33
N ARG A 447 -15.61 -45.96 -5.18
CA ARG A 447 -14.64 -46.92 -4.66
C ARG A 447 -13.65 -46.16 -3.76
N PRO A 448 -13.41 -46.64 -2.52
CA PRO A 448 -12.39 -46.04 -1.67
C PRO A 448 -11.05 -46.12 -2.41
N LEU A 449 -10.45 -44.95 -2.68
CA LEU A 449 -9.04 -44.92 -3.01
C LEU A 449 -8.31 -45.38 -1.75
N GLU A 450 -7.44 -46.39 -1.87
CA GLU A 450 -6.44 -46.68 -0.84
C GLU A 450 -5.79 -45.35 -0.43
N LEU A 451 -5.65 -45.14 0.89
CA LEU A 451 -5.13 -43.92 1.51
C LEU A 451 -4.02 -43.28 0.65
N SER A 452 -4.39 -42.25 -0.10
CA SER A 452 -3.48 -41.58 -1.02
C SER A 452 -2.91 -40.36 -0.32
N LYS A 453 -1.60 -40.11 -0.41
CA LYS A 453 -1.02 -38.90 0.21
C LYS A 453 -1.15 -37.72 -0.73
N CYS A 454 -1.52 -36.55 -0.21
CA CYS A 454 -1.49 -35.32 -0.98
C CYS A 454 -0.06 -35.10 -1.50
N PRO A 455 0.17 -34.93 -2.81
CA PRO A 455 1.52 -34.78 -3.33
C PRO A 455 2.18 -33.47 -2.87
N MET A 456 1.38 -32.45 -2.52
CA MET A 456 1.87 -31.15 -2.03
C MET A 456 2.18 -31.18 -0.53
N CYS A 457 1.19 -31.44 0.34
CA CYS A 457 1.38 -31.36 1.79
C CYS A 457 1.66 -32.71 2.47
N LYS A 458 1.72 -33.81 1.70
CA LYS A 458 1.96 -35.20 2.17
C LYS A 458 0.94 -35.75 3.16
N THR A 459 -0.10 -34.98 3.47
CA THR A 459 -1.19 -35.37 4.36
C THR A 459 -2.16 -36.30 3.62
N ASP A 460 -2.71 -37.29 4.31
CA ASP A 460 -3.60 -38.29 3.71
C ASP A 460 -4.85 -37.65 3.10
N ILE A 461 -5.14 -37.95 1.85
CA ILE A 461 -6.35 -37.54 1.13
C ILE A 461 -7.09 -38.79 0.66
N GLY A 462 -8.42 -38.72 0.68
CA GLY A 462 -9.22 -39.89 0.41
C GLY A 462 -10.64 -39.79 0.95
N ALA A 463 -11.39 -40.86 0.75
CA ALA A 463 -12.75 -41.02 1.23
C ALA A 463 -12.86 -42.31 2.05
N THR A 464 -13.56 -42.24 3.19
CA THR A 464 -13.87 -43.43 4.02
C THR A 464 -15.04 -44.22 3.44
N SER A 465 -15.94 -43.57 2.72
CA SER A 465 -17.03 -44.17 1.98
C SER A 465 -17.46 -43.27 0.83
N TYR A 466 -18.42 -43.70 0.02
CA TYR A 466 -19.03 -42.89 -1.04
C TYR A 466 -19.35 -41.46 -0.54
N ASN A 467 -18.77 -40.46 -1.18
CA ASN A 467 -18.87 -39.02 -0.85
C ASN A 467 -18.52 -38.61 0.59
N LYS A 468 -17.90 -39.47 1.40
CA LYS A 468 -17.47 -39.13 2.76
C LYS A 468 -15.96 -38.97 2.78
N PRO A 469 -15.43 -37.73 2.72
CA PRO A 469 -13.99 -37.52 2.84
C PRO A 469 -13.50 -38.03 4.19
N ILE A 470 -12.23 -38.47 4.26
CA ILE A 470 -11.61 -38.79 5.53
C ILE A 470 -11.62 -37.56 6.46
N ILE A 471 -11.98 -37.79 7.72
CA ILE A 471 -12.02 -36.75 8.76
C ILE A 471 -10.59 -36.51 9.23
N ARG A 472 -10.09 -35.28 9.08
CA ARG A 472 -8.75 -34.87 9.49
C ARG A 472 -8.69 -33.37 9.76
N ILE A 473 -7.57 -32.91 10.34
CA ILE A 473 -7.30 -31.50 10.61
C ILE A 473 -6.02 -31.10 9.86
N PRO A 474 -6.05 -30.09 8.96
CA PRO A 474 -7.23 -29.38 8.46
C PRO A 474 -8.12 -30.25 7.56
N PRO A 475 -9.46 -30.02 7.55
CA PRO A 475 -10.40 -30.86 6.82
C PRO A 475 -10.25 -30.74 5.31
N GLN A 476 -10.63 -31.82 4.60
CA GLN A 476 -10.84 -31.79 3.16
C GLN A 476 -12.13 -31.04 2.85
N ILE A 477 -12.13 -30.26 1.77
CA ILE A 477 -13.24 -29.40 1.40
C ILE A 477 -13.91 -29.99 0.17
N GLN A 478 -15.17 -30.37 0.30
CA GLN A 478 -16.00 -30.87 -0.77
C GLN A 478 -16.66 -29.69 -1.49
N MET A 479 -16.53 -29.63 -2.82
CA MET A 479 -17.08 -28.59 -3.67
C MET A 479 -18.03 -29.20 -4.70
N PRO A 480 -19.28 -28.72 -4.82
CA PRO A 480 -20.21 -29.21 -5.83
C PRO A 480 -19.72 -28.89 -7.24
N ILE A 481 -19.98 -29.79 -8.18
CA ILE A 481 -19.83 -29.59 -9.62
C ILE A 481 -21.21 -29.16 -10.14
N GLU A 482 -21.43 -27.85 -10.22
CA GLU A 482 -22.64 -27.26 -10.83
C GLU A 482 -22.57 -27.25 -12.36
#